data_AF-A0A0F9TF61-F1
#
_entry.id   AF-A0A0F9TF61-F1
#
_cell.length_a   1.000
_cell.length_b   1.000
_cell.length_c   1.000
_cell.angle_alpha   90.00
_cell.angle_beta   90.00
_cell.angle_gamma   90.00
#
_symmetry.space_group_name_H-M   'P 1'
#
loop_
_entity.id
_entity.type
_entity.pdbx_description
1 polymer ?
#
loop_
_entity_poly.entity_id
_entity_poly.type
_entity_poly.pdbx_seq_one_letter_code
_entity_poly.pdbx_strand_id
1 'polypeptide(L)'
;MKRTINNILSVLVITGLSFGFGLLCGVGKPLLPNQNPTTSAPSILWRVTAFCPCGKCCGKWSDGITASGHPAVGEFVAAPPEIPFGTRLAIDGYAGGLPVPVLDRGGAIKGKRLDVYFDTHQEALDWGVKYLSVKIFRRDN
;
A
#
# COMPACT_ATOMS: atom_id res chain seq x y z
N MET A 1 -8.92 -40.26 0.44
CA MET A 1 -9.90 -40.54 -0.63
C MET A 1 -9.32 -40.00 -1.95
N LYS A 2 -8.70 -40.89 -2.74
CA LYS A 2 -8.07 -40.59 -4.04
C LYS A 2 -9.09 -40.85 -5.15
N ARG A 3 -9.28 -39.92 -6.09
CA ARG A 3 -9.90 -40.17 -7.41
C ARG A 3 -9.27 -39.27 -8.50
N THR A 4 -8.11 -39.70 -8.96
CA THR A 4 -7.73 -40.02 -10.35
C THR A 4 -8.63 -39.55 -11.52
N ILE A 5 -8.01 -38.76 -12.43
CA ILE A 5 -7.98 -38.76 -13.93
C ILE A 5 -9.28 -38.62 -14.74
N ASN A 6 -9.24 -37.75 -15.78
CA ASN A 6 -9.67 -38.06 -17.16
C ASN A 6 -8.99 -37.15 -18.21
N ASN A 7 -8.23 -37.79 -19.11
CA ASN A 7 -7.72 -37.30 -20.41
C ASN A 7 -8.80 -37.49 -21.50
N ILE A 8 -8.56 -36.94 -22.71
CA ILE A 8 -8.96 -37.39 -24.09
C ILE A 8 -9.40 -36.17 -24.92
N LEU A 9 -8.53 -35.59 -25.76
CA LEU A 9 -8.30 -35.88 -27.20
C LEU A 9 -9.58 -36.02 -28.05
N SER A 10 -9.81 -35.11 -29.00
CA SER A 10 -10.25 -35.49 -30.35
C SER A 10 -10.01 -34.37 -31.35
N VAL A 11 -9.19 -34.73 -32.32
CA VAL A 11 -8.84 -34.04 -33.55
C VAL A 11 -10.04 -34.10 -34.50
N LEU A 12 -10.39 -33.00 -35.16
CA LEU A 12 -11.23 -33.06 -36.36
C LEU A 12 -10.53 -32.33 -37.51
N VAL A 13 -10.33 -33.10 -38.59
CA VAL A 13 -9.56 -32.77 -39.78
C VAL A 13 -10.45 -32.08 -40.81
N ILE A 14 -9.94 -30.93 -41.26
CA ILE A 14 -10.02 -30.25 -42.56
C ILE A 14 -10.74 -31.01 -43.70
N THR A 15 -11.77 -30.37 -44.28
CA THR A 15 -12.14 -30.50 -45.70
C THR A 15 -12.62 -29.14 -46.23
N GLY A 16 -12.10 -28.70 -47.39
CA GLY A 16 -12.71 -27.58 -48.15
C GLY A 16 -11.76 -26.60 -48.85
N LEU A 17 -11.16 -27.02 -49.97
CA LEU A 17 -10.74 -26.20 -51.13
C LEU A 17 -12.00 -25.51 -51.74
N SER A 18 -12.09 -24.32 -52.34
CA SER A 18 -11.16 -23.43 -53.06
C SER A 18 -11.81 -22.04 -53.32
N PHE A 19 -10.99 -21.11 -53.86
CA PHE A 19 -11.30 -19.93 -54.71
C PHE A 19 -11.68 -18.61 -54.01
N GLY A 20 -10.74 -17.65 -54.08
CA GLY A 20 -11.00 -16.25 -53.76
C GLY A 20 -9.73 -15.41 -53.70
N PHE A 21 -9.21 -15.03 -54.87
CA PHE A 21 -8.15 -14.04 -55.02
C PHE A 21 -8.70 -12.67 -54.57
N GLY A 22 -8.14 -12.07 -53.53
CA GLY A 22 -8.64 -10.80 -52.99
C GLY A 22 -7.72 -10.21 -51.93
N LEU A 23 -6.80 -9.37 -52.39
CA LEU A 23 -5.96 -8.46 -51.62
C LEU A 23 -6.81 -7.64 -50.63
N LEU A 24 -6.51 -7.66 -49.31
CA LEU A 24 -6.41 -6.47 -48.44
C LEU A 24 -6.07 -6.84 -46.98
N CYS A 25 -4.86 -6.43 -46.57
CA CYS A 25 -4.53 -5.76 -45.30
C CYS A 25 -5.15 -6.23 -43.96
N GLY A 26 -4.26 -6.60 -43.03
CA GLY A 26 -4.37 -6.10 -41.64
C GLY A 26 -4.60 -7.15 -40.55
N VAL A 27 -3.55 -7.45 -39.81
CA VAL A 27 -3.54 -8.15 -38.52
C VAL A 27 -4.37 -7.39 -37.47
N GLY A 28 -5.58 -7.87 -37.18
CA GLY A 28 -6.36 -7.46 -36.00
C GLY A 28 -5.90 -8.23 -34.76
N LYS A 29 -5.08 -7.60 -33.92
CA LYS A 29 -4.68 -8.11 -32.59
C LYS A 29 -5.91 -8.32 -31.68
N PRO A 30 -5.89 -9.29 -30.76
CA PRO A 30 -6.92 -9.40 -29.72
C PRO A 30 -6.93 -8.14 -28.85
N LEU A 31 -8.12 -7.60 -28.62
CA LEU A 31 -8.34 -6.45 -27.74
C LEU A 31 -8.01 -6.86 -26.29
N LEU A 32 -6.87 -6.37 -25.78
CA LEU A 32 -6.56 -6.41 -24.36
C LEU A 32 -7.59 -5.56 -23.59
N PRO A 33 -8.00 -5.98 -22.37
CA PRO A 33 -8.95 -5.20 -21.59
C PRO A 33 -8.38 -3.80 -21.32
N ASN A 34 -9.18 -2.80 -21.69
CA ASN A 34 -8.96 -1.38 -21.47
C ASN A 34 -8.76 -1.10 -19.96
N GLN A 35 -7.51 -1.15 -19.51
CA GLN A 35 -7.11 -0.47 -18.29
C GLN A 35 -6.98 1.00 -18.67
N ASN A 36 -8.12 1.72 -18.71
CA ASN A 36 -8.10 3.17 -18.70
C ASN A 36 -7.18 3.55 -17.53
N PRO A 37 -6.02 4.20 -17.75
CA PRO A 37 -5.20 4.62 -16.65
C PRO A 37 -6.04 5.64 -15.89
N THR A 38 -6.59 5.23 -14.75
CA THR A 38 -7.25 6.15 -13.83
C THR A 38 -6.22 7.24 -13.60
N THR A 39 -6.53 8.45 -14.07
CA THR A 39 -5.71 9.64 -13.95
C THR A 39 -5.38 9.84 -12.48
N SER A 40 -4.29 9.24 -12.02
CA SER A 40 -3.79 9.40 -10.68
C SER A 40 -3.01 10.71 -10.71
N ALA A 41 -3.62 11.74 -10.11
CA ALA A 41 -2.88 12.93 -9.72
C ALA A 41 -1.54 12.49 -9.11
N PRO A 42 -0.43 13.22 -9.35
CA PRO A 42 0.88 12.84 -8.83
C PRO A 42 0.76 12.63 -7.32
N SER A 43 0.76 11.37 -6.88
CA SER A 43 0.71 11.04 -5.47
C SER A 43 2.05 11.47 -4.90
N ILE A 44 2.01 12.48 -4.05
CA ILE A 44 3.20 12.88 -3.32
C ILE A 44 3.58 11.68 -2.45
N LEU A 45 4.68 11.01 -2.81
CA LEU A 45 5.19 9.88 -2.04
C LEU A 45 5.92 10.41 -0.80
N TRP A 46 5.60 9.81 0.34
CA TRP A 46 6.27 10.04 1.62
C TRP A 46 7.12 8.84 1.98
N ARG A 47 8.26 9.08 2.61
CA ARG A 47 9.04 8.00 3.21
C ARG A 47 8.37 7.57 4.51
N VAL A 48 7.79 6.38 4.51
CA VAL A 48 7.10 5.79 5.65
C VAL A 48 7.97 4.69 6.25
N THR A 49 8.45 4.91 7.47
CA THR A 49 9.15 3.90 8.27
C THR A 49 8.25 3.41 9.40
N ALA A 50 8.73 2.48 10.22
CA ALA A 50 7.95 1.88 11.31
C ALA A 50 8.72 1.88 12.62
N PHE A 51 8.01 1.90 13.74
CA PHE A 51 8.59 1.83 15.07
C PHE A 51 7.70 1.07 16.05
N CYS A 52 8.31 0.60 17.15
CA CYS A 52 7.66 -0.04 18.29
C CYS A 52 7.94 0.73 19.58
N PRO A 53 7.15 0.51 20.66
CA PRO A 53 7.40 1.17 21.95
C PRO A 53 8.62 0.61 22.69
N CYS A 54 9.36 -0.29 22.05
CA CYS A 54 10.53 -0.99 22.56
C CYS A 54 11.73 -0.06 22.78
N GLY A 55 12.59 -0.39 23.75
CA GLY A 55 13.81 0.39 24.05
C GLY A 55 14.80 0.52 22.88
N LYS A 56 14.76 -0.39 21.90
CA LYS A 56 15.60 -0.29 20.68
C LYS A 56 15.17 0.84 19.75
N CYS A 57 13.86 1.09 19.62
CA CYS A 57 13.32 2.12 18.76
C CYS A 57 13.19 3.47 19.49
N CYS A 58 12.74 3.44 20.75
CA CYS A 58 12.43 4.66 21.51
C CYS A 58 13.54 5.08 22.48
N GLY A 59 14.52 4.21 22.78
CA GLY A 59 15.58 4.51 23.73
C GLY A 59 15.03 4.90 25.10
N LYS A 60 15.44 6.07 25.61
CA LYS A 60 14.95 6.62 26.88
C LYS A 60 13.46 6.99 26.88
N TRP A 61 12.84 7.09 25.71
CA TRP A 61 11.42 7.41 25.52
C TRP A 61 10.54 6.15 25.38
N SER A 62 11.06 5.00 25.83
CA SER A 62 10.35 3.73 25.88
C SER A 62 9.44 3.64 27.12
N ASP A 63 8.76 4.73 27.47
CA ASP A 63 7.84 4.82 28.62
C ASP A 63 6.39 4.45 28.27
N GLY A 64 6.12 4.17 26.99
CA GLY A 64 4.80 3.79 26.49
C GLY A 64 3.86 4.98 26.30
N ILE A 65 4.37 6.22 26.31
CA ILE A 65 3.57 7.43 26.11
C ILE A 65 4.04 8.14 24.84
N THR A 66 3.09 8.51 23.99
CA THR A 66 3.34 9.27 22.76
C THR A 66 3.59 10.75 23.07
N ALA A 67 4.19 11.48 22.13
CA ALA A 67 4.44 12.92 22.29
C ALA A 67 3.18 13.79 22.52
N SER A 68 1.99 13.27 22.18
CA SER A 68 0.69 13.92 22.45
C SER A 68 0.10 13.57 23.82
N GLY A 69 0.75 12.72 24.61
CA GLY A 69 0.31 12.29 25.94
C GLY A 69 -0.63 11.08 25.95
N HIS A 70 -0.88 10.46 24.80
CA HIS A 70 -1.67 9.23 24.70
C HIS A 70 -0.81 7.99 24.92
N PRO A 71 -1.35 6.89 25.49
CA PRO A 71 -0.66 5.61 25.52
C PRO A 71 -0.31 5.13 24.10
N ALA A 72 0.89 4.60 23.92
CA ALA A 72 1.37 4.04 22.65
C ALA A 72 0.72 2.67 22.41
N VAL A 73 -0.56 2.66 22.02
CA VAL A 73 -1.35 1.48 21.70
C VAL A 73 -2.28 1.74 20.52
N GLY A 74 -2.60 0.70 19.75
CA GLY A 74 -3.49 0.80 18.59
C GLY A 74 -2.79 1.30 17.34
N GLU A 75 -3.51 2.01 16.48
CA GLU A 75 -2.99 2.47 15.18
C GLU A 75 -2.84 3.99 15.19
N PHE A 76 -1.60 4.46 15.07
CA PHE A 76 -1.28 5.88 15.00
C PHE A 76 0.05 6.09 14.30
N VAL A 77 0.36 7.35 14.05
CA VAL A 77 1.58 7.73 13.34
C VAL A 77 2.34 8.82 14.05
N ALA A 78 3.65 8.77 13.90
CA ALA A 78 4.55 9.86 14.21
C ALA A 78 4.79 10.69 12.95
N ALA A 79 4.51 11.98 13.03
CA ALA A 79 4.55 12.88 11.88
C ALA A 79 5.44 14.11 12.17
N PRO A 80 5.86 14.89 11.17
CA PRO A 80 6.69 16.06 11.42
C PRO A 80 5.85 17.21 12.00
N PRO A 81 6.46 18.24 12.62
CA PRO A 81 5.76 19.28 13.36
C PRO A 81 4.74 20.07 12.53
N GLU A 82 4.89 20.10 11.21
CA GLU A 82 3.99 20.80 10.29
C GLU A 82 2.60 20.16 10.21
N ILE A 83 2.46 18.88 10.61
CA ILE A 83 1.17 18.19 10.71
C ILE A 83 0.75 18.19 12.18
N PRO A 84 -0.29 18.92 12.60
CA PRO A 84 -0.73 18.99 13.99
C PRO A 84 -1.11 17.63 14.59
N PHE A 85 -1.06 17.52 15.93
CA PHE A 85 -1.59 16.34 16.60
C PHE A 85 -3.10 16.20 16.39
N GLY A 86 -3.57 14.96 16.32
CA GLY A 86 -4.98 14.65 16.05
C GLY A 86 -5.39 14.80 14.59
N THR A 87 -4.54 15.34 13.71
CA THR A 87 -4.74 15.25 12.26
C THR A 87 -4.83 13.78 11.86
N ARG A 88 -5.76 13.44 10.97
CA ARG A 88 -5.97 12.07 10.48
C ARG A 88 -5.23 11.88 9.17
N LEU A 89 -4.48 10.79 9.04
CA LEU A 89 -3.75 10.41 7.83
C LEU A 89 -4.21 9.03 7.36
N ALA A 90 -4.48 8.86 6.07
CA ALA A 90 -4.57 7.53 5.47
C ALA A 90 -3.29 7.25 4.68
N ILE A 91 -2.68 6.10 4.96
CA ILE A 91 -1.43 5.64 4.34
C ILE A 91 -1.73 4.30 3.66
N ASP A 92 -1.40 4.19 2.38
CA ASP A 92 -1.69 2.97 1.62
C ASP A 92 -0.98 1.76 2.25
N GLY A 93 -1.76 0.73 2.62
CA GLY A 93 -1.23 -0.50 3.20
C GLY A 93 -1.01 -0.47 4.72
N TYR A 94 -1.28 0.64 5.42
CA TYR A 94 -1.30 0.69 6.89
C TYR A 94 -2.73 0.82 7.40
N ALA A 95 -3.05 0.19 8.55
CA ALA A 95 -4.38 0.24 9.17
C ALA A 95 -5.55 -0.11 8.21
N GLY A 96 -5.32 -1.01 7.25
CA GLY A 96 -6.30 -1.35 6.21
C GLY A 96 -6.71 -0.16 5.30
N GLY A 97 -5.92 0.93 5.29
CA GLY A 97 -6.22 2.17 4.58
C GLY A 97 -7.12 3.14 5.36
N LEU A 98 -7.44 2.85 6.61
CA LEU A 98 -8.27 3.72 7.46
C LEU A 98 -7.47 4.96 7.92
N PRO A 99 -8.14 6.12 8.12
CA PRO A 99 -7.50 7.31 8.66
C PRO A 99 -7.09 7.16 10.13
N VAL A 100 -5.79 7.18 10.39
CA VAL A 100 -5.17 7.06 11.72
C VAL A 100 -4.74 8.43 12.25
N PRO A 101 -4.77 8.66 13.57
CA PRO A 101 -4.40 9.94 14.14
C PRO A 101 -2.87 10.10 14.23
N VAL A 102 -2.41 11.34 14.08
CA VAL A 102 -1.06 11.73 14.44
C VAL A 102 -1.00 11.93 15.96
N LEU A 103 -0.30 11.03 16.65
CA LEU A 103 -0.17 11.07 18.12
C LEU A 103 1.29 11.26 18.58
N ASP A 104 2.27 11.06 17.71
CA ASP A 104 3.66 10.99 18.14
C ASP A 104 4.61 11.85 17.29
N ARG A 105 5.84 12.05 17.78
CA ARG A 105 6.90 12.82 17.14
C ARG A 105 8.25 12.15 17.34
N GLY A 106 9.01 12.07 16.25
CA GLY A 106 10.43 11.68 16.30
C GLY A 106 11.32 12.84 15.84
N GLY A 107 12.45 13.06 16.50
CA GLY A 107 13.42 14.09 16.09
C GLY A 107 13.97 13.90 14.68
N ALA A 108 13.93 12.67 14.15
CA ALA A 108 14.33 12.32 12.79
C ALA A 108 13.19 12.38 11.75
N ILE A 109 11.96 12.73 12.19
CA ILE A 109 10.76 12.80 11.36
C ILE A 109 10.54 14.26 10.97
N LYS A 110 11.04 14.62 9.78
CA LYS A 110 11.00 15.97 9.20
C LYS A 110 10.65 15.90 7.72
N GLY A 111 10.00 16.94 7.19
CA GLY A 111 9.61 16.99 5.78
C GLY A 111 8.65 15.86 5.40
N LYS A 112 8.83 15.25 4.23
CA LYS A 112 7.96 14.16 3.74
C LYS A 112 8.31 12.79 4.32
N ARG A 113 8.41 12.70 5.65
CA ARG A 113 8.67 11.46 6.40
C ARG A 113 7.59 11.22 7.44
N LEU A 114 7.16 9.98 7.58
CA LEU A 114 6.29 9.49 8.66
C LEU A 114 6.85 8.21 9.25
N ASP A 115 6.55 7.94 10.52
CA ASP A 115 6.71 6.61 11.11
C ASP A 115 5.36 6.07 11.55
N VAL A 116 5.02 4.85 11.13
CA VAL A 116 3.83 4.14 11.56
C VAL A 116 4.13 3.31 12.80
N TYR A 117 3.20 3.27 13.74
CA TYR A 117 3.35 2.51 14.98
C TYR A 117 2.94 1.04 14.77
N PHE A 118 3.69 0.14 15.39
CA PHE A 118 3.36 -1.28 15.58
C PHE A 118 3.61 -1.70 17.02
N ASP A 119 2.84 -2.68 17.49
CA ASP A 119 2.95 -3.18 18.87
C ASP A 119 4.25 -3.97 19.10
N THR A 120 4.74 -4.67 18.08
CA THR A 120 5.96 -5.49 18.19
C THR A 120 7.11 -4.99 17.32
N HIS A 121 8.33 -5.28 17.77
CA HIS A 121 9.53 -4.96 16.98
C HIS A 121 9.61 -5.74 15.68
N GLN A 122 9.12 -6.97 15.67
CA GLN A 122 9.15 -7.81 14.47
C GLN A 122 8.26 -7.23 13.38
N GLU A 123 7.04 -6.79 13.71
CA GLU A 123 6.14 -6.15 12.74
C GLU A 123 6.74 -4.87 12.15
N ALA A 124 7.40 -4.06 12.98
CA ALA A 124 8.08 -2.86 12.50
C ALA A 124 9.24 -3.19 11.53
N LEU A 125 9.97 -4.28 11.78
CA LEU A 125 11.01 -4.77 10.87
C LEU A 125 10.42 -5.31 9.57
N ASP A 126 9.35 -6.08 9.66
CA ASP A 126 8.65 -6.67 8.51
C ASP A 126 8.04 -5.59 7.61
N TRP A 127 7.60 -4.47 8.21
CA TRP A 127 7.17 -3.29 7.46
C TRP A 127 8.32 -2.68 6.64
N GLY A 128 9.46 -2.44 7.28
CA GLY A 128 10.64 -1.86 6.64
C GLY A 128 10.47 -0.38 6.23
N VAL A 129 11.12 0.02 5.15
CA VAL A 129 11.03 1.39 4.60
C VAL A 129 10.23 1.36 3.30
N LYS A 130 9.18 2.16 3.22
CA LYS A 130 8.33 2.24 2.03
C LYS A 130 8.15 3.69 1.58
N TYR A 131 7.93 3.89 0.28
CA TYR A 131 7.54 5.18 -0.28
C TYR A 131 6.08 5.08 -0.73
N LEU A 132 5.19 5.67 0.06
CA LEU A 132 3.75 5.45 -0.06
C LEU A 132 3.00 6.76 -0.26
N SER A 133 1.84 6.67 -0.89
CA SER A 133 0.89 7.77 -0.96
C SER A 133 0.30 8.02 0.43
N VAL A 134 0.18 9.30 0.79
CA VAL A 134 -0.40 9.73 2.06
C VAL A 134 -1.48 10.75 1.79
N LYS A 135 -2.69 10.50 2.31
CA LYS A 135 -3.79 11.46 2.30
C LYS A 135 -3.92 12.09 3.68
N ILE A 136 -3.78 13.41 3.72
CA ILE A 136 -3.94 14.20 4.95
C ILE A 136 -5.38 14.70 4.99
N PHE A 137 -6.11 14.32 6.03
CA PHE A 137 -7.46 14.82 6.28
C PHE A 137 -7.36 16.02 7.22
N ARG A 138 -8.11 17.10 6.93
CA ARG A 138 -8.25 18.17 7.91
C ARG A 138 -8.97 17.60 9.13
N ARG A 139 -8.66 18.16 10.30
CA ARG A 139 -9.46 17.91 11.49
C ARG A 139 -10.84 18.50 11.22
N ASP A 140 -11.85 17.65 11.13
CA ASP A 140 -13.24 18.08 11.19
C ASP A 140 -13.43 18.70 12.57
N ASN A 141 -13.71 20.00 12.59
CA ASN A 141 -13.90 20.79 13.80
C ASN A 141 -15.37 20.80 14.21
#